data_AF-A0A921RXD9-F1
#
_entry.id   AF-A0A921RXD9-F1
#
_cell.length_a   1.000
_cell.length_b   1.000
_cell.length_c   1.000
_cell.angle_alpha   90.00
_cell.angle_beta   90.00
_cell.angle_gamma   90.00
#
_symmetry.space_group_name_H-M   'P 1'
#
loop_
_entity.id
_entity.type
_entity.pdbx_description
1 polymer ?
#
loop_
_entity_poly.entity_id
_entity_poly.type
_entity_poly.pdbx_seq_one_letter_code
_entity_poly.pdbx_strand_id
1 'polypeptide(L)'
;MEGMSMIYIAVGKDYKSDKRKLLFVLQQFPGPIGILHVHSPSKLIPILGARVPEKFAREDVKEQHMRREKEKMLKLLRSYVMLCSEREVKVQYITNEDTLLALQQLVLMNQVRKLVMASRSMSKENALLQFCQILLVRNGRHEWTSPATPQWTPEHLTGESEAATAPWGQRV
;
A
#
# COMPACT_ATOMS: atom_id res chain seq x y z
N MET A 1 5.78 -23.13 12.79
CA MET A 1 6.19 -21.72 12.96
C MET A 1 5.32 -20.91 12.02
N GLU A 2 4.28 -20.24 12.50
CA GLU A 2 3.55 -19.28 11.67
C GLU A 2 4.54 -18.20 11.26
N GLY A 3 4.94 -18.20 9.99
CA GLY A 3 5.91 -17.24 9.45
C GLY A 3 5.46 -15.82 9.76
N MET A 4 6.40 -14.95 10.11
CA MET A 4 6.13 -13.55 10.45
C MET A 4 5.39 -12.87 9.29
N SER A 5 4.07 -12.74 9.42
CA SER A 5 3.22 -12.19 8.35
C SER A 5 3.50 -10.71 8.19
N MET A 6 3.79 -10.29 6.95
CA MET A 6 4.02 -8.90 6.61
C MET A 6 2.78 -8.05 6.89
N ILE A 7 2.97 -6.98 7.66
CA ILE A 7 1.92 -6.00 7.93
C ILE A 7 2.10 -4.81 7.00
N TYR A 8 1.07 -4.51 6.20
CA TYR A 8 1.07 -3.35 5.33
C TYR A 8 0.44 -2.15 6.05
N ILE A 9 0.95 -0.95 5.78
CA ILE A 9 0.47 0.30 6.34
C ILE A 9 0.23 1.27 5.20
N ALA A 10 -0.99 1.81 5.09
CA ALA A 10 -1.29 2.90 4.17
C ALA A 10 -0.85 4.24 4.78
N VAL A 11 0.01 4.99 4.09
CA VAL A 11 0.50 6.30 4.52
C VAL A 11 0.11 7.41 3.53
N GLY A 12 -0.24 8.57 4.07
CA GLY A 12 -0.62 9.75 3.31
C GLY A 12 0.56 10.67 3.01
N LYS A 13 0.25 11.95 2.79
CA LYS A 13 1.24 13.01 2.54
C LYS A 13 1.78 13.66 3.82
N ASP A 14 1.14 13.41 4.96
CA ASP A 14 1.49 14.02 6.25
C ASP A 14 2.25 13.04 7.13
N TYR A 15 3.57 13.18 7.12
CA TYR A 15 4.48 12.40 7.96
C TYR A 15 4.11 12.44 9.44
N LYS A 16 3.72 13.61 9.97
CA LYS A 16 3.47 13.77 11.41
C LYS A 16 2.24 12.97 11.84
N SER A 17 1.18 13.02 11.03
CA SER A 17 -0.05 12.27 11.27
C SER A 17 0.19 10.77 11.21
N ASP A 18 0.97 10.29 10.24
CA ASP A 18 1.23 8.86 10.07
C ASP A 18 2.31 8.30 11.00
N LYS A 19 3.22 9.14 11.53
CA LYS A 19 4.31 8.71 12.40
C LYS A 19 3.82 7.92 13.61
N ARG A 20 2.76 8.39 14.29
CA ARG A 20 2.21 7.70 15.48
C ARG A 20 1.67 6.32 15.13
N LYS A 21 0.96 6.21 14.01
CA LYS A 21 0.43 4.93 13.50
C LYS A 21 1.57 3.97 13.15
N LEU A 22 2.61 4.46 12.47
CA LEU A 22 3.76 3.62 12.13
C LEU A 22 4.48 3.14 13.39
N LEU A 23 4.73 4.01 14.37
CA LEU A 23 5.34 3.63 15.65
C LEU A 23 4.50 2.58 16.41
N PHE A 24 3.18 2.73 16.44
CA PHE A 24 2.30 1.73 17.02
C PHE A 24 2.46 0.36 16.34
N VAL A 25 2.45 0.31 15.00
CA VAL A 25 2.61 -0.95 14.25
C VAL A 25 3.99 -1.56 14.51
N LEU A 26 5.04 -0.74 14.55
CA LEU A 26 6.39 -1.20 14.87
C LEU A 26 6.50 -1.73 16.31
N GLN A 27 5.70 -1.23 17.25
CA GLN A 27 5.69 -1.77 18.61
C GLN A 27 4.90 -3.09 18.70
N GLN A 28 3.79 -3.20 17.98
CA GLN A 28 2.86 -4.32 18.12
C GLN A 28 3.25 -5.55 17.29
N PHE A 29 3.85 -5.36 16.13
CA PHE A 29 4.15 -6.45 15.19
C PHE A 29 5.65 -6.51 14.99
N PRO A 30 6.36 -7.62 15.27
CA PRO A 30 7.81 -7.71 15.13
C PRO A 30 8.30 -7.99 13.69
N GLY A 31 7.41 -8.38 12.79
CA GLY A 31 7.75 -8.84 11.44
C GLY A 31 8.07 -7.74 10.40
N PRO A 32 8.21 -8.13 9.13
CA PRO A 32 8.47 -7.22 8.01
C PRO A 32 7.29 -6.25 7.78
N ILE A 33 7.60 -5.06 7.27
CA ILE A 33 6.65 -3.96 7.11
C ILE A 33 6.46 -3.59 5.64
N GLY A 34 5.22 -3.55 5.20
CA GLY A 34 4.84 -3.00 3.90
C GLY A 34 4.37 -1.55 4.05
N ILE A 35 4.87 -0.64 3.21
CA ILE A 35 4.40 0.74 3.14
C ILE A 35 3.68 0.92 1.81
N LEU A 36 2.41 1.31 1.86
CA LEU A 36 1.59 1.64 0.69
C LEU A 36 1.34 3.15 0.66
N HIS A 37 1.60 3.78 -0.47
CA HIS A 37 1.33 5.21 -0.65
C HIS A 37 0.62 5.49 -1.98
N VAL A 38 -0.45 6.28 -1.93
CA VAL A 38 -1.05 6.84 -3.14
C VAL A 38 -0.63 8.28 -3.29
N HIS A 39 0.13 8.56 -4.34
CA HIS A 39 0.50 9.91 -4.73
C HIS A 39 -0.58 10.50 -5.62
N SER A 40 -1.24 11.56 -5.14
CA SER A 40 -2.21 12.32 -5.92
C SER A 40 -1.60 13.68 -6.26
N PRO A 41 -1.12 13.93 -7.48
CA PRO A 41 -0.48 15.19 -7.86
C PRO A 41 -1.44 16.37 -7.70
N SER A 42 -0.90 17.56 -7.44
CA SER A 42 -1.72 18.78 -7.38
C SER A 42 -2.16 19.19 -8.78
N LYS A 43 -3.47 19.41 -8.98
CA LYS A 43 -4.02 20.03 -10.20
C LYS A 43 -3.69 21.51 -10.35
N LEU A 44 -3.08 22.09 -9.31
CA LEU A 44 -2.68 23.49 -9.25
C LEU A 44 -1.16 23.58 -9.11
N ILE A 45 -0.53 24.27 -10.03
CA ILE A 45 0.90 24.51 -10.07
C ILE A 45 1.20 25.90 -9.49
N PRO A 46 2.09 26.01 -8.51
CA PRO A 46 2.54 27.30 -8.00
C PRO A 46 3.48 27.97 -9.02
N ILE A 47 3.09 29.12 -9.56
CA ILE A 47 3.87 29.93 -10.51
C ILE A 47 3.87 31.38 -10.02
N LEU A 48 5.05 31.92 -9.71
CA LEU A 48 5.25 33.32 -9.30
C LEU A 48 4.25 33.80 -8.21
N GLY A 49 4.01 32.97 -7.19
CA GLY A 49 3.09 33.29 -6.09
C GLY A 49 1.61 33.04 -6.39
N ALA A 50 1.24 32.77 -7.63
CA ALA A 50 -0.10 32.35 -8.01
C ALA A 50 -0.23 30.81 -8.09
N ARG A 51 -1.47 30.31 -7.99
CA ARG A 51 -1.81 28.90 -8.22
C ARG A 51 -2.52 28.78 -9.56
N VAL A 52 -1.86 28.18 -10.53
CA VAL A 52 -2.36 28.07 -11.91
C VAL A 52 -2.84 26.63 -12.15
N PRO A 53 -4.04 26.41 -12.70
CA PRO A 53 -4.46 25.07 -13.11
C PRO A 53 -3.47 24.46 -14.10
N GLU A 54 -3.13 23.19 -13.90
CA GLU A 54 -2.14 22.47 -14.70
C GLU A 54 -2.39 22.62 -16.20
N LYS A 55 -3.65 22.54 -16.64
CA LYS A 55 -4.05 22.70 -18.04
C LYS A 55 -3.64 24.03 -18.69
N PHE A 56 -3.39 25.07 -17.91
CA PHE A 56 -2.97 26.39 -18.38
C PHE A 56 -1.47 26.66 -18.17
N ALA A 57 -0.75 25.74 -17.54
CA ALA A 57 0.69 25.87 -17.37
C ALA A 57 1.43 25.47 -18.65
N ARG A 58 2.60 26.07 -18.86
CA ARG A 58 3.54 25.64 -19.90
C ARG A 58 4.13 24.26 -19.55
N GLU A 59 4.49 23.50 -20.57
CA GLU A 59 4.94 22.11 -20.41
C GLU A 59 6.22 21.98 -19.57
N ASP A 60 7.19 22.88 -19.79
CA ASP A 60 8.42 22.96 -18.98
C ASP A 60 8.14 23.20 -17.49
N VAL A 61 7.12 24.02 -17.20
CA VAL A 61 6.68 24.29 -15.83
C VAL A 61 5.96 23.07 -15.23
N LYS A 62 5.14 22.36 -16.00
CA LYS A 62 4.48 21.12 -15.56
C LYS A 62 5.50 20.04 -15.21
N GLU A 63 6.46 19.78 -16.10
CA GLU A 63 7.49 18.76 -15.90
C GLU A 63 8.31 19.07 -14.64
N GLN A 64 8.74 20.32 -14.47
CA GLN A 64 9.45 20.74 -13.26
C GLN A 64 8.61 20.56 -12.00
N HIS A 65 7.30 20.87 -12.06
CA HIS A 65 6.40 20.69 -10.93
C HIS A 65 6.26 19.20 -10.56
N MET A 66 5.99 18.33 -11.55
CA MET A 66 5.86 16.89 -11.34
C MET A 66 7.14 16.28 -10.77
N ARG A 67 8.31 16.70 -11.26
CA ARG A 67 9.60 16.25 -10.72
C ARG A 67 9.75 16.65 -9.25
N ARG A 68 9.43 17.89 -8.89
CA ARG A 68 9.49 18.36 -7.50
C ARG A 68 8.53 17.60 -6.60
N GLU A 69 7.30 17.34 -7.04
CA GLU A 69 6.32 16.57 -6.27
C GLU A 69 6.78 15.12 -6.06
N LYS A 70 7.31 14.48 -7.10
CA LYS A 70 7.90 13.13 -7.01
C LYS A 70 9.09 13.09 -6.06
N GLU A 71 9.98 14.07 -6.11
CA GLU A 71 11.12 14.16 -5.18
C GLU A 71 10.68 14.31 -3.73
N LYS A 72 9.68 15.15 -3.45
CA LYS A 72 9.10 15.28 -2.11
C LYS A 72 8.48 13.97 -1.63
N MET A 73 7.72 13.29 -2.49
CA MET A 73 7.15 11.98 -2.18
C MET A 73 8.25 10.95 -1.87
N LEU A 74 9.30 10.85 -2.68
CA LEU A 74 10.40 9.91 -2.44
C LEU A 74 11.18 10.25 -1.16
N LYS A 75 11.34 11.54 -0.82
CA LYS A 75 11.91 11.96 0.47
C LYS A 75 11.01 11.53 1.64
N LEU A 76 9.70 11.72 1.52
CA LEU A 76 8.71 11.29 2.51
C LEU A 76 8.76 9.76 2.73
N LEU A 77 8.75 8.97 1.66
CA LEU A 77 8.83 7.51 1.74
C LEU A 77 10.11 7.04 2.42
N ARG A 78 11.25 7.67 2.09
CA ARG A 78 12.53 7.40 2.79
C ARG A 78 12.44 7.69 4.28
N SER A 79 11.77 8.77 4.69
CA SER A 79 11.56 9.07 6.11
C SER A 79 10.73 8.01 6.83
N TYR A 80 9.79 7.35 6.16
CA TYR A 80 9.08 6.22 6.75
C TYR A 80 9.96 4.96 6.84
N VAL A 81 10.73 4.66 5.79
CA VAL A 81 11.69 3.52 5.81
C VAL A 81 12.70 3.68 6.95
N MET A 82 13.29 4.87 7.10
CA MET A 82 14.21 5.15 8.21
C MET A 82 13.55 4.96 9.58
N LEU A 83 12.25 5.26 9.71
CA LEU A 83 11.53 5.06 10.97
C LEU A 83 11.36 3.58 11.32
N CYS A 84 11.30 2.70 10.32
CA CYS A 84 11.22 1.25 10.52
C CYS A 84 12.53 0.61 11.00
N SER A 85 13.64 1.36 11.06
CA SER A 85 14.95 0.90 11.56
C SER A 85 15.45 -0.35 10.82
N GLU A 86 15.90 -1.39 11.53
CA GLU A 86 16.50 -2.61 10.96
C GLU A 86 15.49 -3.60 10.34
N ARG A 87 14.21 -3.27 10.34
CA ARG A 87 13.19 -4.16 9.76
C ARG A 87 13.30 -4.22 8.26
N GLU A 88 12.98 -5.37 7.70
CA GLU A 88 12.72 -5.48 6.26
C GLU A 88 11.48 -4.63 5.90
N VAL A 89 11.66 -3.72 4.94
CA VAL A 89 10.61 -2.81 4.48
C VAL A 89 10.40 -2.95 2.98
N LYS A 90 9.16 -3.22 2.57
CA LYS A 90 8.72 -3.13 1.17
C LYS A 90 7.90 -1.87 0.96
N VAL A 91 8.35 -0.98 0.09
CA VAL A 91 7.63 0.26 -0.23
C VAL A 91 6.99 0.14 -1.60
N GLN A 92 5.69 0.40 -1.69
CA GLN A 92 4.94 0.42 -2.93
C GLN A 92 4.12 1.69 -3.02
N TYR A 93 4.16 2.34 -4.19
CA TYR A 93 3.37 3.54 -4.43
C TYR A 93 2.83 3.58 -5.84
N ILE A 94 1.71 4.28 -6.01
CA ILE A 94 1.10 4.54 -7.32
C ILE A 94 0.67 6.00 -7.39
N THR A 95 0.74 6.58 -8.59
CA THR A 95 0.24 7.93 -8.84
C THR A 95 -1.18 7.85 -9.39
N ASN A 96 -2.16 8.42 -8.69
CA ASN A 96 -3.55 8.47 -9.15
C ASN A 96 -4.34 9.59 -8.45
N GLU A 97 -5.31 10.15 -9.15
CA GLU A 97 -6.27 11.09 -8.56
C GLU A 97 -7.29 10.39 -7.66
N ASP A 98 -7.74 9.20 -8.04
CA ASP A 98 -8.63 8.37 -7.24
C ASP A 98 -7.82 7.56 -6.23
N THR A 99 -7.77 8.10 -5.02
CA THR A 99 -7.07 7.48 -3.88
C THR A 99 -7.61 6.09 -3.50
N LEU A 100 -8.91 5.84 -3.69
CA LEU A 100 -9.51 4.57 -3.28
C LEU A 100 -9.17 3.49 -4.30
N LEU A 101 -9.41 3.76 -5.59
CA LEU A 101 -9.10 2.83 -6.66
C LEU A 101 -7.61 2.46 -6.67
N ALA A 102 -6.74 3.45 -6.51
CA ALA A 102 -5.30 3.24 -6.41
C ALA A 102 -4.89 2.39 -5.20
N LEU A 103 -5.53 2.60 -4.04
CA LEU A 103 -5.24 1.79 -2.86
C LEU A 103 -5.72 0.35 -3.03
N GLN A 104 -6.88 0.13 -3.68
CA GLN A 104 -7.35 -1.22 -4.03
C GLN A 104 -6.36 -1.92 -4.97
N GLN A 105 -5.85 -1.22 -5.99
CA GLN A 105 -4.83 -1.75 -6.89
C GLN A 105 -3.55 -2.14 -6.13
N LEU A 106 -3.06 -1.27 -5.24
CA LEU A 106 -1.90 -1.57 -4.41
C LEU A 106 -2.13 -2.80 -3.52
N VAL A 107 -3.31 -2.94 -2.93
CA VAL A 107 -3.67 -4.10 -2.10
C VAL A 107 -3.67 -5.39 -2.90
N LEU A 108 -4.29 -5.38 -4.09
CA LEU A 108 -4.38 -6.54 -4.96
C LEU A 108 -3.00 -6.95 -5.52
N MET A 109 -2.26 -6.02 -6.11
CA MET A 109 -0.95 -6.27 -6.73
C MET A 109 0.09 -6.79 -5.73
N ASN A 110 -0.05 -6.43 -4.45
CA ASN A 110 0.88 -6.86 -3.39
C ASN A 110 0.34 -7.99 -2.53
N GLN A 111 -0.82 -8.56 -2.88
CA GLN A 111 -1.49 -9.65 -2.14
C GLN A 111 -1.58 -9.35 -0.64
N VAL A 112 -1.97 -8.11 -0.31
CA VAL A 112 -1.99 -7.62 1.06
C VAL A 112 -3.06 -8.38 1.84
N ARG A 113 -2.65 -9.09 2.90
CA ARG A 113 -3.58 -9.81 3.78
C ARG A 113 -4.01 -8.99 4.99
N LYS A 114 -3.10 -8.16 5.50
CA LYS A 114 -3.26 -7.34 6.71
C LYS A 114 -2.84 -5.91 6.43
N LEU A 115 -3.78 -4.99 6.50
CA LEU A 115 -3.59 -3.57 6.22
C LEU A 115 -3.91 -2.73 7.46
N VAL A 116 -3.03 -1.82 7.81
CA VAL A 116 -3.27 -0.78 8.82
C VAL A 116 -3.55 0.52 8.10
N MET A 117 -4.76 1.05 8.25
CA MET A 117 -5.15 2.32 7.67
C MET A 117 -5.88 3.19 8.68
N ALA A 118 -5.57 4.48 8.66
CA ALA A 118 -6.36 5.49 9.36
C ALA A 118 -7.33 6.07 8.34
N SER A 119 -8.59 5.64 8.38
CA SER A 119 -9.67 6.19 7.57
C SER A 119 -10.74 6.74 8.49
N ARG A 120 -11.37 7.83 8.05
CA ARG A 120 -12.63 8.34 8.63
C ARG A 120 -13.81 8.04 7.72
N SER A 121 -13.56 7.32 6.63
CA SER A 121 -14.57 6.95 5.63
C SER A 121 -14.84 5.46 5.72
N MET A 122 -16.00 5.14 6.30
CA MET A 122 -16.55 3.78 6.32
C MET A 122 -16.60 3.18 4.91
N SER A 123 -16.95 3.97 3.90
CA SER A 123 -17.03 3.51 2.51
C SER A 123 -15.67 3.04 1.98
N LYS A 124 -14.58 3.79 2.26
CA LYS A 124 -13.23 3.39 1.86
C LYS A 124 -12.76 2.13 2.59
N GLU A 125 -13.11 2.00 3.87
CA GLU A 125 -12.82 0.80 4.66
C GLU A 125 -13.56 -0.40 4.06
N ASN A 126 -14.87 -0.30 3.85
CA ASN A 126 -15.71 -1.37 3.33
C ASN A 126 -15.26 -1.86 1.95
N ALA A 127 -14.84 -0.93 1.08
CA ALA A 127 -14.32 -1.25 -0.25
C ALA A 127 -13.01 -2.05 -0.23
N LEU A 128 -12.31 -2.12 0.91
CA LEU A 128 -11.07 -2.86 1.10
C LEU A 128 -11.26 -4.16 1.90
N LEU A 129 -12.37 -4.31 2.63
CA LEU A 129 -12.68 -5.51 3.43
C LEU A 129 -12.87 -6.77 2.61
N GLN A 130 -13.22 -6.65 1.33
CA GLN A 130 -13.31 -7.79 0.42
C GLN A 130 -11.94 -8.35 0.00
N PHE A 131 -10.85 -7.61 0.26
CA PHE A 131 -9.50 -7.99 -0.18
C PHE A 131 -8.57 -8.35 0.99
N CYS A 132 -8.73 -7.70 2.13
CA CYS A 132 -7.79 -7.84 3.25
C CYS A 132 -8.44 -7.55 4.61
N GLN A 133 -7.82 -8.06 5.68
CA GLN A 133 -8.15 -7.62 7.03
C GLN A 133 -7.60 -6.22 7.26
N ILE A 134 -8.40 -5.37 7.89
CA ILE A 134 -8.03 -3.99 8.18
C ILE A 134 -7.93 -3.79 9.69
N LEU A 135 -6.83 -3.23 10.16
CA LEU A 135 -6.71 -2.75 11.53
C LEU A 135 -7.24 -1.32 11.58
N LEU A 136 -8.42 -1.16 12.19
CA LEU A 136 -9.05 0.14 12.36
C LEU A 136 -8.59 0.79 13.66
N VAL A 137 -8.19 2.05 13.56
CA VAL A 137 -7.78 2.88 14.70
C VAL A 137 -8.88 3.91 14.98
N ARG A 138 -9.72 3.67 15.99
CA ARG A 138 -10.85 4.54 16.36
C ARG A 138 -10.78 4.92 17.83
N ASN A 139 -10.73 6.22 18.14
CA ASN A 139 -10.71 6.74 19.51
C ASN A 139 -9.67 6.07 20.43
N GLY A 140 -8.49 5.74 19.90
CA GLY A 140 -7.42 5.06 20.64
C GLY A 140 -7.56 3.53 20.75
N ARG A 141 -8.67 2.95 20.28
CA ARG A 141 -8.85 1.49 20.14
C ARG A 141 -8.32 1.00 18.79
N HIS A 142 -7.75 -0.20 18.81
CA HIS A 142 -7.16 -0.86 17.65
C HIS A 142 -7.81 -2.24 17.51
N GLU A 143 -8.64 -2.42 16.49
CA GLU A 143 -9.39 -3.67 16.29
C GLU A 143 -9.26 -4.13 14.83
N TRP A 144 -8.90 -5.40 14.64
CA TRP A 144 -8.94 -6.01 13.32
C TRP A 144 -10.39 -6.23 12.92
N THR A 145 -10.71 -5.91 11.68
CA THR A 145 -11.98 -6.35 11.09
C THR A 145 -12.01 -7.86 10.96
N SER A 146 -13.22 -8.41 10.84
CA SER A 146 -13.40 -9.82 10.48
C SER A 146 -12.55 -10.18 9.25
N PRO A 147 -12.07 -11.43 9.15
CA PRO A 147 -11.36 -11.91 7.98
C PRO A 147 -12.11 -11.54 6.70
N ALA A 148 -11.39 -10.97 5.74
CA ALA A 148 -11.91 -10.83 4.39
C ALA A 148 -12.30 -12.23 3.90
N THR A 149 -13.55 -12.44 3.52
CA THR A 149 -13.96 -13.61 2.76
C THR A 149 -13.52 -13.35 1.33
N PRO A 150 -12.45 -13.98 0.81
CA PRO A 150 -12.01 -13.72 -0.55
C PRO A 150 -13.11 -14.23 -1.47
N GLN A 151 -13.76 -13.33 -2.22
CA GLN A 151 -14.70 -13.75 -3.28
C GLN A 151 -13.98 -14.39 -4.46
N TRP A 152 -12.65 -14.27 -4.53
CA TRP A 152 -11.80 -14.88 -5.54
C TRP A 152 -10.72 -15.70 -4.85
N THR A 153 -10.85 -17.02 -4.94
CA THR A 153 -9.81 -17.99 -4.63
C THR A 153 -9.00 -18.26 -5.91
N PRO A 154 -7.66 -18.32 -5.85
CA PRO A 154 -6.84 -18.69 -7.00
C PRO A 154 -6.91 -20.22 -7.21
N GLU A 155 -8.07 -20.72 -7.64
CA GLU A 155 -8.28 -22.17 -7.90
C GLU A 155 -8.13 -22.52 -9.38
N HIS A 156 -7.92 -21.52 -10.25
CA HIS A 156 -7.85 -21.71 -11.70
C HIS A 156 -6.42 -21.84 -12.28
N LEU A 157 -5.43 -22.26 -11.49
CA LEU A 157 -4.09 -22.61 -12.01
C LEU A 157 -3.63 -24.03 -11.69
N THR A 158 -4.52 -24.89 -11.21
CA THR A 158 -4.28 -26.34 -11.12
C THR A 158 -5.32 -27.08 -11.95
N GLY A 159 -5.22 -26.94 -13.27
CA GLY A 159 -5.82 -27.87 -14.22
C GLY A 159 -4.92 -29.09 -14.36
N GLU A 160 -5.22 -30.09 -13.53
CA GLU A 160 -5.11 -31.52 -13.75
C GLU A 160 -3.94 -32.05 -14.62
N SER A 161 -2.96 -32.60 -13.92
CA SER A 161 -2.16 -33.73 -14.39
C SER A 161 -3.06 -34.95 -14.54
N GLU A 162 -3.22 -35.46 -15.75
CA GLU A 162 -3.62 -36.86 -15.96
C GLU A 162 -2.82 -37.46 -17.12
N ALA A 163 -1.77 -38.23 -16.78
CA ALA A 163 -1.19 -39.24 -17.65
C ALA A 163 -0.42 -40.29 -16.84
N ALA A 164 -1.15 -41.34 -16.47
CA ALA A 164 -0.80 -42.77 -16.46
C ALA A 164 0.65 -43.21 -16.13
N THR A 165 0.75 -43.94 -15.01
CA THR A 165 1.45 -45.21 -14.74
C THR A 165 2.48 -45.75 -15.75
N ALA A 166 3.74 -45.89 -15.31
CA ALA A 166 4.43 -47.18 -15.03
C ALA A 166 5.96 -46.98 -14.83
N PRO A 167 6.62 -47.84 -14.02
CA PRO A 167 8.01 -47.64 -13.61
C PRO A 167 8.99 -48.12 -14.67
N TRP A 168 10.28 -47.77 -14.55
CA TRP A 168 11.46 -48.64 -14.71
C TRP A 168 12.76 -47.81 -14.61
N GLY A 169 13.78 -48.39 -13.99
CA GLY A 169 15.15 -48.29 -14.53
C GLY A 169 16.11 -47.26 -13.93
N GLN A 170 16.87 -47.73 -12.93
CA GLN A 170 18.25 -47.38 -12.54
C GLN A 170 19.15 -46.53 -13.46
N ARG A 171 20.01 -45.74 -12.76
CA ARG A 171 21.44 -45.44 -12.99
C ARG A 171 21.92 -45.13 -14.43
N VAL A 172 22.60 -43.99 -14.58
CA VAL A 172 24.08 -43.91 -14.55
C VAL A 172 24.49 -42.59 -13.87
#